data_AF-A0A2P7TMZ2-F1
#
_entry.id   AF-A0A2P7TMZ2-F1
#
_cell.length_a   1.000
_cell.length_b   1.000
_cell.length_c   1.000
_cell.angle_alpha   90.00
_cell.angle_beta   90.00
_cell.angle_gamma   90.00
#
_symmetry.space_group_name_H-M   'P 1'
#
loop_
_entity.id
_entity.type
_entity.pdbx_description
1 polymer ?
#
loop_
_entity_poly.entity_id
_entity_poly.type
_entity_poly.pdbx_seq_one_letter_code
_entity_poly.pdbx_strand_id
1 'polypeptide(L)'
;MGTFGVDFVKHLHLATVLLFLFSYLYKTLLLFTDEIKALESYKKKTIALEGVISLLFLITGIYMLTSHGMDWMKLNGWFHMKLTMVIVALPLGFIGFKRRNKMLAGASTLLFVIVLILALVNGSSNYL
;
A
#
# COMPACT_ATOMS: atom_id res chain seq x y z
N MET A 1 -16.18 -20.25 -17.89
CA MET A 1 -14.83 -20.21 -18.49
C MET A 1 -13.92 -19.45 -17.53
N GLY A 2 -13.05 -20.18 -16.81
CA GLY A 2 -11.94 -19.72 -15.96
C GLY A 2 -12.15 -18.54 -14.99
N THR A 3 -12.59 -18.80 -13.75
CA THR A 3 -12.52 -17.84 -12.63
C THR A 3 -11.09 -17.53 -12.15
N PHE A 4 -10.09 -18.22 -12.69
CA PHE A 4 -8.67 -18.08 -12.34
C PHE A 4 -8.09 -16.67 -12.50
N GLY A 5 -8.70 -15.78 -13.28
CA GLY A 5 -8.18 -14.44 -13.53
C GLY A 5 -8.33 -13.49 -12.33
N VAL A 6 -9.55 -13.31 -11.84
CA VAL A 6 -9.85 -12.35 -10.76
C VAL A 6 -9.31 -12.82 -9.41
N ASP A 7 -9.45 -14.10 -9.08
CA ASP A 7 -8.94 -14.64 -7.81
C ASP A 7 -7.42 -14.54 -7.72
N PHE A 8 -6.71 -14.80 -8.83
CA PHE A 8 -5.27 -14.62 -8.89
C PHE A 8 -4.85 -13.17 -8.69
N VAL A 9 -5.56 -12.21 -9.31
CA VAL A 9 -5.28 -10.77 -9.15
C VAL A 9 -5.45 -10.32 -7.70
N LYS A 10 -6.42 -10.88 -6.96
CA LYS A 10 -6.62 -10.57 -5.54
C LYS A 10 -5.45 -11.02 -4.68
N HIS A 11 -5.01 -12.27 -4.87
CA HIS A 11 -3.85 -12.81 -4.16
C HIS A 11 -2.58 -12.05 -4.52
N LEU A 12 -2.40 -11.69 -5.80
CA LEU A 12 -1.27 -10.88 -6.26
C LEU A 12 -1.31 -9.46 -5.68
N HIS A 13 -2.48 -8.82 -5.66
CA HIS A 13 -2.66 -7.51 -5.04
C HIS A 13 -2.30 -7.54 -3.56
N LEU A 14 -2.88 -8.47 -2.80
CA LEU A 14 -2.61 -8.61 -1.37
C LEU A 14 -1.12 -8.90 -1.13
N ALA A 15 -0.52 -9.81 -1.89
CA ALA A 15 0.91 -10.13 -1.78
C ALA A 15 1.80 -8.91 -2.06
N THR A 16 1.48 -8.12 -3.09
CA THR A 16 2.25 -6.90 -3.43
C THR A 16 2.07 -5.79 -2.39
N VAL A 17 0.85 -5.60 -1.85
CA VAL A 17 0.60 -4.66 -0.75
C VAL A 17 1.39 -5.06 0.50
N LEU A 18 1.37 -6.36 0.87
CA LEU A 18 2.14 -6.85 2.02
C LEU A 18 3.64 -6.66 1.81
N LEU A 19 4.15 -7.00 0.63
CA LEU A 19 5.58 -6.87 0.32
C LEU A 19 6.02 -5.40 0.36
N PHE A 20 5.20 -4.49 -0.15
CA PHE A 20 5.41 -3.05 -0.01
C PHE A 20 5.41 -2.63 1.47
N LEU A 21 4.42 -3.05 2.25
CA LEU A 21 4.29 -2.71 3.66
C LEU A 21 5.47 -3.20 4.49
N PHE A 22 5.95 -4.43 4.26
CA PHE A 22 7.14 -4.95 4.94
C PHE A 22 8.40 -4.14 4.62
N SER A 23 8.59 -3.78 3.33
CA SER A 23 9.68 -2.89 2.92
C SER A 23 9.59 -1.52 3.61
N TYR A 24 8.37 -0.98 3.72
CA TYR A 24 8.10 0.31 4.36
C TYR A 24 8.32 0.28 5.88
N LEU A 25 7.88 -0.79 6.54
CA LEU A 25 8.10 -1.04 7.97
C LEU A 25 9.59 -1.12 8.26
N TYR A 26 10.35 -1.86 7.46
CA TYR A 26 11.80 -1.95 7.62
C TYR A 26 12.48 -0.58 7.54
N LYS A 27 12.13 0.25 6.53
CA LYS A 27 12.64 1.64 6.44
C LYS A 27 12.27 2.49 7.65
N THR A 28 11.06 2.31 8.16
CA THR A 28 10.58 3.03 9.34
C THR A 28 11.40 2.63 10.57
N LEU A 29 11.65 1.33 10.76
CA LEU A 29 12.51 0.84 11.85
C LEU A 29 13.92 1.42 11.75
N LEU A 30 14.54 1.39 10.57
CA LEU A 30 15.88 1.97 10.34
C LEU A 30 15.92 3.48 10.64
N LEU A 31 14.85 4.21 10.33
CA LEU A 31 14.74 5.62 10.66
C LEU A 31 14.57 5.85 12.18
N PHE A 32 13.86 4.96 12.87
CA PHE A 32 13.65 5.05 14.32
C PHE A 32 14.90 4.67 15.12
N THR A 33 15.69 3.70 14.65
CA THR A 33 16.97 3.32 15.24
C THR A 33 18.12 4.29 14.90
N ASP A 34 17.83 5.42 14.23
CA ASP A 34 18.82 6.40 13.76
C ASP A 34 19.93 5.82 12.86
N GLU A 35 19.67 4.68 12.20
CA GLU A 35 20.59 3.99 11.29
C GLU A 35 20.56 4.63 9.89
N ILE A 36 20.91 5.92 9.82
CA ILE A 36 20.78 6.74 8.61
C ILE A 36 21.59 6.18 7.43
N LYS A 37 22.79 5.64 7.68
CA LYS A 37 23.64 5.06 6.63
C LYS A 37 22.98 3.82 6.00
N ALA A 38 22.42 2.95 6.83
CA ALA A 38 21.68 1.78 6.37
C ALA A 38 20.41 2.20 5.62
N LEU A 39 19.69 3.21 6.12
CA LEU A 39 18.47 3.73 5.50
C LEU A 39 18.72 4.27 4.08
N GLU A 40 19.79 5.04 3.89
CA GLU A 40 20.13 5.59 2.57
C GLU A 40 20.57 4.50 1.58
N SER A 41 21.38 3.54 2.03
CA SER A 41 21.80 2.40 1.22
C SER A 41 20.59 1.55 0.81
N TYR A 42 19.71 1.23 1.76
CA TYR A 42 18.49 0.48 1.51
C TYR A 42 17.57 1.25 0.56
N LYS A 43 17.31 2.54 0.81
CA LYS A 43 16.47 3.38 -0.05
C LYS A 43 17.00 3.45 -1.48
N LYS A 44 18.31 3.62 -1.70
CA LYS A 44 18.90 3.62 -3.05
C LYS A 44 18.63 2.32 -3.80
N LYS A 45 18.71 1.18 -3.11
CA LYS A 45 18.49 -0.14 -3.72
C LYS A 45 17.00 -0.43 -3.96
N THR A 46 16.15 -0.07 -3.01
CA THR A 46 14.73 -0.45 -3.06
C THR A 46 13.83 0.57 -3.71
N ILE A 47 14.27 1.82 -3.98
CA ILE A 47 13.38 2.85 -4.56
C ILE A 47 12.76 2.43 -5.90
N ALA A 48 13.53 1.79 -6.78
CA ALA A 48 13.01 1.29 -8.05
C ALA A 48 12.05 0.11 -7.84
N LEU A 49 12.44 -0.84 -6.99
CA LEU A 49 11.64 -2.03 -6.68
C LEU A 49 10.31 -1.66 -6.01
N GLU A 50 10.35 -0.83 -4.97
CA GLU A 50 9.17 -0.31 -4.27
C GLU A 50 8.31 0.56 -5.18
N GLY A 51 8.92 1.36 -6.06
CA GLY A 51 8.19 2.12 -7.07
C GLY A 51 7.36 1.19 -7.96
N VAL A 52 7.97 0.14 -8.50
CA VAL A 52 7.28 -0.85 -9.34
C VAL A 52 6.20 -1.60 -8.55
N ILE A 53 6.50 -2.07 -7.33
CA ILE A 53 5.51 -2.73 -6.47
C ILE A 53 4.36 -1.78 -6.15
N SER A 54 4.65 -0.50 -5.89
CA SER A 54 3.64 0.49 -5.58
C SER A 54 2.68 0.74 -6.73
N LEU A 55 3.23 0.80 -7.94
CA LEU A 55 2.43 0.92 -9.15
C LEU A 55 1.64 -0.37 -9.43
N LEU A 56 2.24 -1.54 -9.23
CA LEU A 56 1.57 -2.84 -9.40
C LEU A 56 0.37 -2.99 -8.47
N PHE A 57 0.54 -2.73 -7.16
CA PHE A 57 -0.58 -2.85 -6.23
C PHE A 57 -1.65 -1.78 -6.50
N LEU A 58 -1.27 -0.58 -6.94
CA LEU A 58 -2.22 0.47 -7.29
C LEU A 58 -3.03 0.12 -8.55
N ILE A 59 -2.36 -0.34 -9.62
CA ILE A 59 -3.01 -0.76 -10.87
C ILE A 59 -3.92 -1.97 -10.62
N THR A 60 -3.45 -2.96 -9.85
CA THR A 60 -4.28 -4.13 -9.51
C THR A 60 -5.49 -3.73 -8.65
N GLY A 61 -5.32 -2.78 -7.72
CA GLY A 61 -6.43 -2.20 -6.96
C GLY A 61 -7.46 -1.50 -7.85
N ILE A 62 -7.00 -0.72 -8.83
CA ILE A 62 -7.86 -0.05 -9.82
C ILE A 62 -8.52 -1.05 -10.78
N TYR A 63 -7.82 -2.12 -11.16
CA TYR A 63 -8.39 -3.17 -11.99
C TYR A 63 -9.50 -3.93 -11.26
N MET A 64 -9.34 -4.17 -9.96
CA MET A 64 -10.41 -4.75 -9.14
C MET A 64 -11.64 -3.82 -9.07
N LEU A 65 -11.46 -2.49 -9.12
CA LEU A 65 -12.58 -1.55 -9.23
C LEU A 65 -13.38 -1.71 -10.52
N THR A 66 -12.69 -1.76 -11.65
CA THR A 66 -13.37 -1.78 -12.96
C THR A 66 -14.01 -3.13 -13.26
N SER A 67 -13.46 -4.22 -12.70
CA SER A 67 -13.97 -5.58 -12.89
C SER A 67 -15.22 -5.93 -12.06
N HIS A 68 -15.46 -5.28 -10.92
CA HIS A 68 -16.62 -5.57 -10.04
C HIS A 68 -17.90 -4.79 -10.41
N GLY A 69 -17.98 -4.31 -11.65
CA GLY A 69 -19.07 -3.47 -12.12
C GLY A 69 -18.73 -2.01 -11.83
N MET A 70 -18.66 -1.23 -12.90
CA MET A 70 -18.38 0.19 -12.94
C MET A 70 -19.49 1.04 -12.28
N ASP A 71 -20.07 0.57 -11.17
CA ASP A 71 -21.06 1.24 -10.36
C ASP A 71 -20.29 2.07 -9.31
N TRP A 72 -19.49 3.04 -9.78
CA TRP A 72 -18.68 3.96 -8.96
C TRP A 72 -19.49 4.66 -7.85
N MET A 73 -20.81 4.75 -8.06
CA MET A 73 -21.80 5.37 -7.18
C MET A 73 -22.40 4.41 -6.13
N LYS A 74 -22.30 3.08 -6.32
CA LYS A 74 -22.67 2.05 -5.31
C LYS A 74 -21.49 1.36 -4.66
N LEU A 75 -20.27 1.60 -5.16
CA LEU A 75 -19.03 1.24 -4.48
C LEU A 75 -19.01 1.89 -3.09
N ASN A 76 -19.31 1.07 -2.08
CA ASN A 76 -19.30 1.36 -0.65
C ASN A 76 -18.22 2.42 -0.33
N GLY A 77 -18.61 3.54 0.31
CA GLY A 77 -17.69 4.67 0.60
C GLY A 77 -16.39 4.25 1.32
N TRP A 78 -16.40 3.10 1.98
CA TRP A 78 -15.23 2.42 2.54
C TRP A 78 -14.10 2.14 1.55
N PHE A 79 -14.40 1.88 0.27
CA PHE A 79 -13.37 1.65 -0.75
C PHE A 79 -12.70 2.97 -1.16
N HIS A 80 -13.49 4.02 -1.43
CA HIS A 80 -12.97 5.35 -1.74
C HIS A 80 -12.06 5.84 -0.62
N MET A 81 -12.47 5.64 0.65
CA MET A 81 -11.66 5.96 1.82
C MET A 81 -10.30 5.24 1.82
N LYS A 82 -10.26 3.93 1.53
CA LYS A 82 -9.01 3.16 1.43
C LYS A 82 -8.09 3.71 0.35
N LEU A 83 -8.61 3.97 -0.85
CA LEU A 83 -7.81 4.47 -1.97
C LEU A 83 -7.27 5.87 -1.69
N THR A 84 -8.09 6.78 -1.14
CA THR A 84 -7.63 8.12 -0.75
C THR A 84 -6.55 8.05 0.32
N MET A 85 -6.68 7.16 1.32
CA MET A 85 -5.64 6.96 2.33
C MET A 85 -4.32 6.49 1.72
N VAL A 86 -4.33 5.56 0.76
CA VAL A 86 -3.11 5.10 0.07
C VAL A 86 -2.47 6.23 -0.73
N ILE A 87 -3.27 6.98 -1.51
CA ILE A 87 -2.79 8.10 -2.33
C ILE A 87 -2.17 9.19 -1.45
N VAL A 88 -2.70 9.43 -0.25
CA VAL A 88 -2.13 10.37 0.72
C VAL A 88 -0.91 9.79 1.44
N ALA A 89 -0.93 8.50 1.80
CA ALA A 89 0.14 7.86 2.56
C ALA A 89 1.45 7.78 1.77
N LEU A 90 1.39 7.54 0.44
CA LEU A 90 2.56 7.48 -0.44
C LEU A 90 3.41 8.78 -0.42
N PRO A 91 2.88 9.98 -0.76
CA PRO A 91 3.63 11.22 -0.71
C PRO A 91 4.04 11.59 0.72
N LEU A 92 3.18 11.31 1.71
CA LEU A 92 3.46 11.62 3.11
C LEU A 92 4.69 10.85 3.61
N GLY A 93 4.81 9.56 3.29
CA GLY A 93 5.97 8.78 3.65
C GLY A 93 7.19 9.06 2.77
N PHE A 94 7.02 9.40 1.48
CA PHE A 94 8.13 9.90 0.66
C PHE A 94 8.75 11.17 1.28
N ILE A 95 7.92 12.13 1.70
CA ILE A 95 8.36 13.34 2.39
C ILE A 95 8.95 12.99 3.76
N GLY A 96 8.33 12.09 4.52
CA GLY A 96 8.82 11.63 5.83
C GLY A 96 10.22 11.04 5.78
N PHE A 97 10.46 10.11 4.86
CA PHE A 97 11.78 9.51 4.65
C PHE A 97 12.79 10.47 4.01
N LYS A 98 12.34 11.41 3.17
CA LYS A 98 13.22 12.44 2.58
C LYS A 98 13.68 13.46 3.62
N ARG A 99 12.77 13.90 4.50
CA ARG A 99 13.04 14.86 5.58
C ARG A 99 13.58 14.21 6.86
N ARG A 100 13.75 12.88 6.87
CA ARG A 100 14.15 12.09 8.06
C ARG A 100 13.28 12.37 9.29
N ASN A 101 12.01 12.74 9.07
CA ASN A 101 11.11 13.05 10.17
C ASN A 101 10.44 11.74 10.63
N LYS A 102 10.83 11.27 11.81
CA LYS A 102 10.33 10.04 12.44
C LYS A 102 8.81 10.04 12.57
N MET A 103 8.21 11.19 12.90
CA MET A 103 6.76 11.32 13.04
C MET A 103 6.03 11.19 11.70
N LEU A 104 6.51 11.85 10.64
CA LEU A 104 5.89 11.77 9.30
C LEU A 104 6.03 10.37 8.70
N ALA A 105 7.20 9.74 8.82
CA ALA A 105 7.42 8.39 8.34
C ALA A 105 6.56 7.38 9.13
N GLY A 106 6.54 7.49 10.47
CA GLY A 106 5.71 6.66 11.33
C GLY A 106 4.22 6.82 11.03
N ALA A 107 3.74 8.05 10.84
CA ALA A 107 2.35 8.32 10.49
C ALA A 107 1.95 7.71 9.15
N SER A 108 2.79 7.81 8.12
CA SER A 108 2.54 7.14 6.83
C SER A 108 2.47 5.63 6.97
N THR A 109 3.40 5.02 7.70
CA THR A 109 3.41 3.58 7.94
C THR A 109 2.17 3.13 8.71
N LEU A 110 1.75 3.89 9.72
CA LEU A 110 0.50 3.63 10.45
C LEU A 110 -0.72 3.72 9.53
N LEU A 111 -0.78 4.70 8.62
CA LEU A 111 -1.87 4.79 7.64
C LEU A 111 -1.92 3.53 6.76
N PHE A 112 -0.79 3.03 6.27
CA PHE A 112 -0.76 1.78 5.49
C PHE A 112 -1.22 0.57 6.31
N VAL A 113 -0.84 0.48 7.59
CA VAL A 113 -1.31 -0.58 8.50
C VAL A 113 -2.81 -0.48 8.72
N ILE A 114 -3.35 0.72 8.96
CA ILE A 114 -4.80 0.95 9.12
C ILE A 114 -5.55 0.55 7.85
N VAL A 115 -5.05 0.91 6.67
CA VAL A 115 -5.64 0.52 5.39
C VAL A 115 -5.65 -1.01 5.25
N LEU A 116 -4.58 -1.70 5.65
CA LEU A 116 -4.53 -3.17 5.62
C LEU A 116 -5.53 -3.80 6.61
N ILE A 117 -5.62 -3.29 7.84
CA ILE A 117 -6.60 -3.76 8.82
C ILE A 117 -8.02 -3.55 8.30
N LEU A 118 -8.33 -2.39 7.74
CA LEU A 118 -9.61 -2.11 7.10
C LEU A 118 -9.86 -3.02 5.89
N ALA A 119 -8.80 -3.44 5.17
CA ALA A 119 -8.89 -4.42 4.10
C ALA A 119 -9.28 -5.82 4.63
N LEU A 120 -8.67 -6.25 5.73
CA LEU A 120 -8.97 -7.54 6.35
C LEU A 120 -10.35 -7.57 7.01
N VAL A 121 -10.70 -6.54 7.79
CA VAL A 121 -11.98 -6.47 8.51
C VAL A 121 -13.16 -6.38 7.53
N ASN A 122 -13.07 -5.52 6.50
CA ASN A 122 -14.13 -5.42 5.50
C ASN A 122 -14.01 -6.47 4.40
N GLY A 123 -12.98 -7.31 4.46
CA GLY A 123 -12.77 -8.41 3.52
C GLY A 123 -13.73 -9.59 3.70
N SER A 124 -14.51 -9.59 4.79
CA SER A 124 -15.61 -10.54 5.01
C SER A 124 -16.85 -10.24 4.16
N SER A 125 -16.88 -9.14 3.40
CA SER A 125 -17.93 -8.85 2.44
C SER A 125 -17.30 -8.84 1.05
N ASN A 126 -17.95 -9.53 0.11
CA ASN A 126 -17.50 -10.07 -1.21
C ASN A 126 -16.77 -9.09 -2.19
N TYR A 127 -15.84 -8.27 -1.72
CA TYR A 127 -15.15 -7.22 -2.48
C TYR A 127 -13.63 -7.23 -2.26
N LEU A 128 -13.10 -8.29 -1.62
CA LEU A 128 -11.72 -8.70 -1.86
C LEU A 128 -11.71 -9.40 -3.19
#